data_AF-A0A8J3QS66-F1
#
_entry.id   AF-A0A8J3QS66-F1
#
_cell.length_a   1.000
_cell.length_b   1.000
_cell.length_c   1.000
_cell.angle_alpha   90.00
_cell.angle_beta   90.00
_cell.angle_gamma   90.00
#
_symmetry.space_group_name_H-M   'P 1'
#
loop_
_entity.id
_entity.type
_entity.pdbx_description
1 polymer ?
#
loop_
_entity_poly.entity_id
_entity_poly.type
_entity_poly.pdbx_seq_one_letter_code
_entity_poly.pdbx_strand_id
1 'polypeptide(L)'
;MPTSPRRKPDPRPTPGQTRGGGTGGDGNGAVPTEQALGGSTSSNGHSPSPGSSVPDLPFPILTKEVASTTAGDVPGDPGITALRRISDTLGWRWRPDDPTAFLAALTNSFAIKRVEGHNELTWTPRGFAVQADLGQVTGGQASLAARVASTVREALPLLDSLVPLLPDADPDDCAAFRGLVRHDLEELRYELASPVLREERIDLLFRMLTAYDPRVGFSTTDFDARHIGGHLGRVRDQFGFLQADNRSVNTLADERIETTFITLSDWVAGLVMSWDSQRQQLDVFAGSGVFLGNTLTVLGGQLAALYDLVDDLESALDSVLIDKGQRQAVRVPGTTLFVDSLLEWVRAFAGSEGKAVIDVGGRDAVETAFVPTVEALRDAARHLLVPVCERGSLKIKVRGDLPLGFRTARVEAAAAELLRTLRITARLARATFRAVLFRTVPEIVFDGEPFEVTVSNFDPSAHAFVLTGPGLLVVATGDHAVDQGGGVWQLRFESDGHDVTTATALEIRAIGAAGQPDRWRVEDHEWIRVQSADTGAATLDRSDR
;
A
#
# COMPACT_ATOMS: atom_id res chain seq x y z
N MET A 1 -68.07 -11.08 -6.20
CA MET A 1 -68.89 -11.40 -7.40
C MET A 1 -69.01 -10.14 -8.26
N PRO A 2 -69.06 -10.20 -9.60
CA PRO A 2 -68.21 -10.93 -10.55
C PRO A 2 -67.55 -9.93 -11.57
N THR A 3 -66.27 -10.11 -11.90
CA THR A 3 -65.68 -10.56 -13.21
C THR A 3 -65.52 -9.53 -14.36
N SER A 4 -64.28 -9.49 -14.87
CA SER A 4 -63.81 -9.30 -16.27
C SER A 4 -62.96 -8.02 -16.54
N PRO A 5 -62.03 -8.04 -17.53
CA PRO A 5 -60.93 -9.00 -17.70
C PRO A 5 -59.56 -8.34 -18.07
N ARG A 6 -58.51 -9.17 -18.05
CA ARG A 6 -57.09 -8.91 -18.39
C ARG A 6 -56.86 -8.42 -19.82
N ARG A 7 -55.89 -7.50 -19.98
CA ARG A 7 -55.16 -7.21 -21.24
C ARG A 7 -53.66 -7.45 -21.05
N LYS A 8 -53.03 -8.10 -22.01
CA LYS A 8 -51.59 -8.31 -22.18
C LYS A 8 -51.34 -8.50 -23.70
N PRO A 9 -50.10 -8.46 -24.20
CA PRO A 9 -49.25 -7.29 -24.45
C PRO A 9 -48.86 -7.19 -25.95
N ASP A 10 -48.13 -6.16 -26.37
CA ASP A 10 -47.52 -6.12 -27.71
C ASP A 10 -46.25 -5.23 -27.74
N PRO A 11 -45.37 -5.33 -28.76
CA PRO A 11 -43.96 -5.68 -28.53
C PRO A 11 -42.93 -4.59 -28.95
N ARG A 12 -41.67 -4.81 -28.55
CA ARG A 12 -40.47 -4.05 -28.96
C ARG A 12 -40.12 -4.23 -30.45
N PRO A 13 -39.46 -3.24 -31.08
CA PRO A 13 -38.61 -3.48 -32.24
C PRO A 13 -37.12 -3.20 -31.97
N THR A 14 -36.28 -3.97 -32.67
CA THR A 14 -34.81 -3.96 -32.77
C THR A 14 -34.29 -2.96 -33.84
N PRO A 15 -32.96 -2.68 -33.91
CA PRO A 15 -32.40 -1.53 -34.61
C PRO A 15 -31.98 -1.82 -36.06
N GLY A 16 -32.08 -0.80 -36.92
CA GLY A 16 -31.66 -0.83 -38.32
C GLY A 16 -30.30 -0.17 -38.57
N GLN A 17 -29.42 -0.90 -39.25
CA GLN A 17 -28.25 -0.41 -39.98
C GLN A 17 -28.67 0.47 -41.18
N THR A 18 -27.88 1.50 -41.50
CA THR A 18 -27.71 1.97 -42.88
C THR A 18 -26.24 2.32 -43.14
N ARG A 19 -25.86 2.16 -44.41
CA ARG A 19 -24.52 1.98 -44.98
C ARG A 19 -24.37 2.95 -46.15
N GLY A 20 -23.15 3.43 -46.39
CA GLY A 20 -22.68 4.05 -47.65
C GLY A 20 -22.49 5.57 -47.58
N GLY A 21 -21.42 6.18 -48.10
CA GLY A 21 -20.30 5.72 -48.91
C GLY A 21 -19.77 6.86 -49.81
N GLY A 22 -18.45 6.88 -50.04
CA GLY A 22 -17.76 7.59 -51.14
C GLY A 22 -17.27 9.02 -50.83
N THR A 23 -16.14 9.55 -51.34
CA THR A 23 -14.99 9.07 -52.13
C THR A 23 -14.11 10.29 -52.43
N GLY A 24 -12.77 10.14 -52.36
CA GLY A 24 -11.80 10.77 -53.28
C GLY A 24 -11.31 12.21 -53.04
N GLY A 25 -10.00 12.42 -53.21
CA GLY A 25 -9.44 13.71 -53.63
C GLY A 25 -8.05 14.06 -53.09
N ASP A 26 -7.01 13.68 -53.82
CA ASP A 26 -5.61 14.09 -53.68
C ASP A 26 -5.37 15.61 -53.80
N GLY A 27 -4.21 16.10 -53.30
CA GLY A 27 -3.60 17.31 -53.88
C GLY A 27 -2.65 18.14 -53.00
N ASN A 28 -1.34 17.93 -53.21
CA ASN A 28 -0.20 18.85 -53.13
C ASN A 28 -0.41 20.35 -52.82
N GLY A 29 0.58 20.96 -52.14
CA GLY A 29 1.16 22.23 -52.63
C GLY A 29 1.60 23.28 -51.58
N ALA A 30 2.91 23.28 -51.30
CA ALA A 30 3.85 24.42 -51.23
C ALA A 30 3.49 25.80 -50.61
N VAL A 31 4.37 26.21 -49.67
CA VAL A 31 5.11 27.49 -49.51
C VAL A 31 4.69 28.69 -50.39
N PRO A 32 4.70 29.93 -49.83
CA PRO A 32 5.76 30.86 -50.27
C PRO A 32 6.40 31.72 -49.15
N THR A 33 7.64 32.11 -49.47
CA THR A 33 8.58 32.98 -48.77
C THR A 33 8.53 34.41 -49.36
N GLU A 34 8.90 35.40 -48.53
CA GLU A 34 9.44 36.76 -48.76
C GLU A 34 9.00 37.65 -49.94
N GLN A 35 8.74 38.93 -49.61
CA GLN A 35 9.33 40.18 -50.14
C GLN A 35 8.29 41.32 -49.96
N ALA A 36 8.59 42.61 -49.87
CA ALA A 36 9.73 43.45 -49.52
C ALA A 36 9.20 44.90 -49.54
N LEU A 37 9.91 45.81 -48.85
CA LEU A 37 10.03 47.25 -49.14
C LEU A 37 8.83 48.21 -48.96
N GLY A 38 9.01 49.15 -48.02
CA GLY A 38 9.10 50.58 -48.35
C GLY A 38 7.93 51.49 -47.93
N GLY A 39 8.21 52.49 -47.09
CA GLY A 39 7.31 53.63 -46.89
C GLY A 39 7.55 54.45 -45.61
N SER A 40 8.47 55.40 -45.68
CA SER A 40 8.79 56.43 -44.67
C SER A 40 7.67 57.50 -44.57
N THR A 41 7.38 58.03 -43.37
CA THR A 41 7.61 59.45 -43.00
C THR A 41 6.99 59.86 -41.65
N SER A 42 7.81 60.58 -40.86
CA SER A 42 7.49 61.66 -39.89
C SER A 42 6.65 61.39 -38.64
N SER A 43 6.79 62.10 -37.52
CA SER A 43 7.84 62.94 -36.89
C SER A 43 7.25 63.41 -35.55
N ASN A 44 8.12 63.77 -34.59
CA ASN A 44 7.87 64.29 -33.21
C ASN A 44 7.85 63.18 -32.15
N GLY A 45 8.68 63.18 -31.10
CA GLY A 45 9.47 64.25 -30.51
C GLY A 45 9.15 64.29 -29.02
N HIS A 46 9.87 63.49 -28.20
CA HIS A 46 10.05 63.74 -26.77
C HIS A 46 11.32 63.04 -26.26
N SER A 47 12.23 63.86 -25.73
CA SER A 47 13.50 63.50 -25.10
C SER A 47 13.31 63.15 -23.61
N PRO A 48 14.34 62.60 -22.93
CA PRO A 48 14.21 61.45 -22.03
C PRO A 48 14.32 61.80 -20.53
N SER A 49 14.06 60.81 -19.69
CA SER A 49 14.54 60.78 -18.29
C SER A 49 15.02 59.37 -17.90
N PRO A 50 15.95 59.23 -16.93
CA PRO A 50 17.04 58.27 -17.03
C PRO A 50 16.97 57.10 -16.03
N GLY A 51 17.61 55.99 -16.41
CA GLY A 51 18.49 55.22 -15.53
C GLY A 51 17.87 54.14 -14.63
N SER A 52 17.92 52.88 -15.09
CA SER A 52 18.67 51.80 -14.40
C SER A 52 18.51 50.47 -15.14
N SER A 53 19.30 50.26 -16.19
CA SER A 53 19.57 48.92 -16.72
C SER A 53 20.89 48.45 -16.12
N VAL A 54 20.83 47.65 -15.06
CA VAL A 54 21.97 46.84 -14.63
C VAL A 54 22.13 45.74 -15.67
N PRO A 55 23.26 45.61 -16.38
CA PRO A 55 23.49 44.46 -17.24
C PRO A 55 23.72 43.22 -16.35
N ASP A 56 22.97 42.15 -16.63
CA ASP A 56 23.24 40.80 -16.14
C ASP A 56 24.66 40.39 -16.56
N LEU A 57 25.60 40.52 -15.63
CA LEU A 57 26.94 39.97 -15.77
C LEU A 57 26.93 38.55 -15.17
N PRO A 58 27.41 37.53 -15.89
CA PRO A 58 27.57 36.20 -15.32
C PRO A 58 28.61 36.26 -14.21
N PHE A 59 28.20 35.97 -12.97
CA PHE A 59 29.12 35.84 -11.86
C PHE A 59 30.03 34.62 -12.08
N PRO A 60 31.36 34.77 -12.06
CA PRO A 60 32.26 33.62 -12.12
C PRO A 60 32.09 32.79 -10.84
N ILE A 61 31.61 31.55 -10.98
CA ILE A 61 31.56 30.59 -9.88
C ILE A 61 32.98 30.13 -9.60
N LEU A 62 33.56 30.61 -8.50
CA LEU A 62 34.81 30.09 -7.94
C LEU A 62 34.49 28.80 -7.18
N THR A 63 34.71 27.65 -7.83
CA THR A 63 34.75 26.36 -7.13
C THR A 63 36.14 26.15 -6.53
N LYS A 64 36.21 26.01 -5.20
CA LYS A 64 37.44 25.61 -4.52
C LYS A 64 37.45 24.09 -4.39
N GLU A 65 38.45 23.43 -4.97
CA GLU A 65 38.72 22.03 -4.66
C GLU A 65 39.08 21.91 -3.18
N VAL A 66 38.22 21.26 -2.40
CA VAL A 66 38.59 20.77 -1.07
C VAL A 66 39.19 19.39 -1.30
N ALA A 67 40.51 19.34 -1.45
CA ALA A 67 41.26 18.09 -1.45
C ALA A 67 41.06 17.41 -0.09
N SER A 68 40.20 16.39 -0.05
CA SER A 68 40.19 15.41 1.03
C SER A 68 41.44 14.56 0.88
N THR A 69 42.40 14.73 1.77
CA THR A 69 43.60 13.90 1.84
C THR A 69 43.24 12.49 2.33
N THR A 70 42.77 11.66 1.40
CA THR A 70 42.81 10.20 1.51
C THR A 70 43.46 9.69 0.24
N ALA A 71 44.70 9.23 0.38
CA ALA A 71 45.50 8.70 -0.71
C ALA A 71 44.81 7.48 -1.33
N GLY A 72 44.54 7.52 -2.63
CA GLY A 72 44.17 6.34 -3.41
C GLY A 72 43.20 6.50 -4.58
N ASP A 73 42.58 7.67 -4.79
CA ASP A 73 41.59 7.81 -5.86
C ASP A 73 42.15 8.54 -7.09
N VAL A 74 41.97 7.91 -8.26
CA VAL A 74 42.30 8.46 -9.58
C VAL A 74 41.56 9.79 -9.77
N PRO A 75 42.15 10.84 -10.39
CA PRO A 75 41.45 12.11 -10.61
C PRO A 75 40.24 11.87 -11.51
N GLY A 76 39.05 11.76 -10.90
CA GLY A 76 37.79 11.60 -11.61
C GLY A 76 37.45 12.91 -12.33
N ASP A 77 36.95 12.78 -13.56
CA ASP A 77 36.37 13.88 -14.34
C ASP A 77 35.45 14.72 -13.45
N PRO A 78 35.67 16.05 -13.32
CA PRO A 78 34.82 16.93 -12.51
C PRO A 78 33.34 16.84 -12.91
N GLY A 79 33.04 16.47 -14.16
CA GLY A 79 31.68 16.19 -14.61
C GLY A 79 31.03 15.03 -13.86
N ILE A 80 31.77 13.94 -13.62
CA ILE A 80 31.27 12.76 -12.90
C ILE A 80 31.06 13.08 -11.42
N THR A 81 31.98 13.84 -10.80
CA THR A 81 31.83 14.28 -9.41
C THR A 81 30.63 15.22 -9.25
N ALA A 82 30.44 16.17 -10.17
CA ALA A 82 29.28 17.06 -10.17
C ALA A 82 27.97 16.28 -10.35
N LEU A 83 27.93 15.35 -11.31
CA LEU A 83 26.77 14.49 -11.53
C LEU A 83 26.44 13.64 -10.30
N ARG A 84 27.46 13.06 -9.65
CA ARG A 84 27.28 12.29 -8.42
C ARG A 84 26.70 13.16 -7.31
N ARG A 85 27.25 14.37 -7.11
CA ARG A 85 26.72 15.32 -6.10
C ARG A 85 25.30 15.78 -6.41
N ILE A 86 24.97 16.05 -7.67
CA ILE A 86 23.61 16.40 -8.09
C ILE A 86 22.68 15.23 -7.82
N SER A 87 23.08 14.01 -8.17
CA SER A 87 22.30 12.80 -7.91
C SER A 87 22.11 12.53 -6.42
N ASP A 88 23.15 12.74 -5.60
CA ASP A 88 23.08 12.61 -4.15
C ASP A 88 22.15 13.67 -3.54
N THR A 89 22.22 14.92 -4.03
CA THR A 89 21.41 16.05 -3.53
C THR A 89 19.94 15.92 -3.89
N LEU A 90 19.65 15.40 -5.09
CA LEU A 90 18.28 15.19 -5.59
C LEU A 90 17.69 13.82 -5.21
N GLY A 91 18.52 12.88 -4.74
CA GLY A 91 18.14 11.48 -4.53
C GLY A 91 17.65 10.80 -5.83
N TRP A 92 18.17 11.23 -6.98
CA TRP A 92 17.73 10.80 -8.31
C TRP A 92 18.94 10.55 -9.22
N ARG A 93 18.94 9.41 -9.93
CA ARG A 93 20.03 9.03 -10.82
C ARG A 93 19.86 9.71 -12.19
N TRP A 94 20.84 10.52 -12.58
CA TRP A 94 20.80 11.24 -13.86
C TRP A 94 20.60 10.31 -15.05
N ARG A 95 19.61 10.64 -15.89
CA ARG A 95 19.38 10.05 -17.21
C ARG A 95 19.35 11.19 -18.23
N PRO A 96 20.20 11.17 -19.27
CA PRO A 96 20.23 12.24 -20.27
C PRO A 96 18.91 12.36 -21.06
N ASP A 97 18.12 11.29 -21.10
CA ASP A 97 16.90 11.21 -21.92
C ASP A 97 15.61 11.54 -21.15
N ASP A 98 15.70 11.94 -19.87
CA ASP A 98 14.52 12.17 -19.01
C ASP A 98 14.58 13.53 -18.28
N PRO A 99 14.43 14.65 -19.02
CA PRO A 99 14.42 15.99 -18.43
C PRO A 99 13.20 16.24 -17.52
N THR A 100 12.11 15.49 -17.73
CA THR A 100 10.87 15.62 -16.96
C THR A 100 11.02 15.09 -15.54
N ALA A 101 11.62 13.90 -15.38
CA ALA A 101 11.92 13.36 -14.06
C ALA A 101 12.95 14.20 -13.30
N PHE A 102 13.91 14.80 -14.00
CA PHE A 102 14.85 15.74 -13.40
C PHE A 102 14.15 16.98 -12.83
N LEU A 103 13.25 17.59 -13.61
CA LEU A 103 12.43 18.72 -13.17
C LEU A 103 11.52 18.36 -11.98
N ALA A 104 10.92 17.17 -11.99
CA ALA A 104 10.14 16.68 -10.86
C ALA A 104 11.00 16.51 -9.60
N ALA A 105 12.18 15.91 -9.72
CA ALA A 105 13.13 15.76 -8.60
C ALA A 105 13.58 17.11 -8.02
N LEU A 106 13.84 18.10 -8.88
CA LEU A 106 14.17 19.47 -8.48
C LEU A 106 13.02 20.15 -7.75
N THR A 107 11.82 20.13 -8.34
CA THR A 107 10.62 20.75 -7.76
C THR A 107 10.27 20.14 -6.40
N ASN A 108 10.52 18.84 -6.23
CA ASN A 108 10.25 18.13 -5.00
C ASN A 108 11.34 18.33 -3.92
N SER A 109 12.58 18.63 -4.31
CA SER A 109 13.71 18.75 -3.37
C SER A 109 13.91 20.16 -2.83
N PHE A 110 13.35 21.17 -3.51
CA PHE A 110 13.49 22.58 -3.15
C PHE A 110 12.12 23.24 -3.02
N ALA A 111 11.83 23.79 -1.84
CA ALA A 111 10.67 24.63 -1.64
C ALA A 111 11.05 26.08 -1.92
N ILE A 112 10.42 26.70 -2.93
CA ILE A 112 10.61 28.12 -3.24
C ILE A 112 9.56 28.92 -2.49
N LYS A 113 9.98 29.83 -1.61
CA LYS A 113 9.11 30.82 -0.97
C LYS A 113 9.57 32.22 -1.37
N ARG A 114 8.61 33.09 -1.68
CA ARG A 114 8.90 34.51 -1.92
C ARG A 114 8.71 35.26 -0.62
N VAL A 115 9.80 35.73 -0.04
CA VAL A 115 9.83 36.46 1.24
C VAL A 115 10.47 37.81 0.97
N GLU A 116 9.80 38.90 1.37
CA GLU A 116 10.33 40.27 1.28
C GLU A 116 10.98 40.63 -0.08
N GLY A 117 10.31 40.29 -1.18
CA GLY A 117 10.74 40.67 -2.53
C GLY A 117 11.85 39.80 -3.15
N HIS A 118 12.41 38.83 -2.44
CA HIS A 118 13.38 37.86 -2.96
C HIS A 118 12.87 36.41 -2.84
N ASN A 119 13.47 35.49 -3.61
CA ASN A 119 13.13 34.08 -3.57
C ASN A 119 14.08 33.36 -2.60
N GLU A 120 13.53 32.80 -1.53
CA GLU A 120 14.24 31.88 -0.65
C GLU A 120 14.01 30.45 -1.14
N LEU A 121 15.09 29.71 -1.38
CA LEU A 121 15.07 28.28 -1.66
C LEU A 121 15.44 27.54 -0.38
N THR A 122 14.47 26.86 0.23
CA THR A 122 14.76 25.92 1.32
C THR A 122 15.04 24.56 0.70
N TRP A 123 16.32 24.16 0.68
CA TRP A 123 16.67 22.77 0.44
C TRP A 123 16.26 21.98 1.67
N THR A 124 15.30 21.08 1.49
CA THR A 124 14.99 20.10 2.54
C THR A 124 15.84 18.91 2.19
N PRO A 125 16.91 18.59 2.96
CA PRO A 125 17.69 17.40 2.70
C PRO A 125 16.69 16.26 2.61
N ARG A 126 16.69 15.55 1.48
CA ARG A 126 16.22 14.18 1.54
C ARG A 126 17.18 13.52 2.51
N GLY A 127 16.81 13.48 3.79
CA GLY A 127 17.20 12.33 4.58
C GLY A 127 16.80 11.11 3.77
N PHE A 128 17.28 9.95 4.17
CA PHE A 128 16.78 8.66 3.72
C PHE A 128 15.25 8.46 3.92
N ALA A 129 14.45 9.53 4.10
CA ALA A 129 13.10 9.67 3.57
C ALA A 129 13.10 9.47 2.05
N VAL A 130 13.28 8.19 1.68
CA VAL A 130 12.82 7.54 0.47
C VAL A 130 11.57 8.24 0.01
N GLN A 131 11.70 8.94 -1.12
CA GLN A 131 10.59 9.53 -1.82
C GLN A 131 9.49 8.47 -1.93
N ALA A 132 8.34 8.78 -1.33
CA ALA A 132 7.06 8.06 -1.41
C ALA A 132 6.52 7.99 -2.85
N ASP A 133 7.37 8.05 -3.87
CA ASP A 133 7.04 7.83 -5.29
C ASP A 133 6.79 6.33 -5.57
N LEU A 134 7.24 5.44 -4.69
CA LEU A 134 6.82 4.03 -4.68
C LEU A 134 5.37 3.84 -4.19
N GLY A 135 4.77 4.90 -3.64
CA GLY A 135 3.59 4.85 -2.79
C GLY A 135 2.69 6.07 -2.94
N GLN A 136 2.50 6.58 -4.16
CA GLN A 136 1.29 7.38 -4.40
C GLN A 136 0.09 6.55 -3.91
N VAL A 137 -0.86 7.23 -3.28
CA VAL A 137 -2.14 6.65 -2.86
C VAL A 137 -2.69 5.83 -4.03
N THR A 138 -2.68 4.50 -3.93
CA THR A 138 -2.99 3.59 -5.04
C THR A 138 -4.00 2.53 -4.60
N GLY A 139 -4.63 1.86 -5.58
CA GLY A 139 -5.60 0.80 -5.31
C GLY A 139 -6.82 1.28 -4.52
N GLY A 140 -7.23 0.49 -3.51
CA GLY A 140 -8.39 0.80 -2.66
C GLY A 140 -8.23 2.11 -1.89
N GLN A 141 -7.01 2.46 -1.47
CA GLN A 141 -6.78 3.72 -0.79
C GLN A 141 -7.07 4.91 -1.71
N ALA A 142 -6.67 4.85 -2.98
CA ALA A 142 -6.94 5.93 -3.94
C ALA A 142 -8.44 6.12 -4.15
N SER A 143 -9.16 4.99 -4.22
CA SER A 143 -10.62 4.99 -4.30
C SER A 143 -11.26 5.65 -3.08
N LEU A 144 -10.80 5.33 -1.86
CA LEU A 144 -11.27 5.96 -0.62
C LEU A 144 -10.92 7.44 -0.55
N ALA A 145 -9.68 7.82 -0.87
CA ALA A 145 -9.23 9.20 -0.86
C ALA A 145 -10.05 10.05 -1.86
N ALA A 146 -10.28 9.54 -3.07
CA ALA A 146 -11.11 10.20 -4.07
C ALA A 146 -12.58 10.31 -3.62
N ARG A 147 -13.12 9.23 -3.01
CA ARG A 147 -14.49 9.21 -2.47
C ARG A 147 -14.64 10.24 -1.38
N VAL A 148 -13.77 10.25 -0.37
CA VAL A 148 -13.80 11.24 0.72
C VAL A 148 -13.61 12.64 0.19
N ALA A 149 -12.71 12.88 -0.76
CA ALA A 149 -12.55 14.19 -1.36
C ALA A 149 -13.84 14.69 -2.05
N SER A 150 -14.58 13.82 -2.75
CA SER A 150 -15.89 14.19 -3.32
C SER A 150 -16.92 14.41 -2.23
N THR A 151 -17.04 13.47 -1.28
CA THR A 151 -18.01 13.54 -0.20
C THR A 151 -17.83 14.80 0.62
N VAL A 152 -16.60 15.13 1.03
CA VAL A 152 -16.32 16.35 1.81
C VAL A 152 -16.63 17.61 0.99
N ARG A 153 -16.32 17.62 -0.31
CA ARG A 153 -16.63 18.76 -1.18
C ARG A 153 -18.13 19.05 -1.24
N GLU A 154 -18.96 18.02 -1.20
CA GLU A 154 -20.42 18.12 -1.31
C GLU A 154 -21.10 18.25 0.05
N ALA A 155 -20.55 17.61 1.09
CA ALA A 155 -21.05 17.66 2.46
C ALA A 155 -20.85 19.02 3.14
N LEU A 156 -19.70 19.68 2.92
CA LEU A 156 -19.41 20.96 3.58
C LEU A 156 -20.41 22.07 3.22
N PRO A 157 -20.81 22.27 1.94
CA PRO A 157 -21.87 23.21 1.60
C PRO A 157 -23.23 22.87 2.23
N LEU A 158 -23.58 21.58 2.34
CA LEU A 158 -24.81 21.15 3.01
C LEU A 158 -24.76 21.46 4.51
N LEU A 159 -23.60 21.24 5.15
CA LEU A 159 -23.37 21.58 6.55
C LEU A 159 -23.49 23.09 6.81
N ASP A 160 -23.00 23.92 5.89
CA ASP A 160 -23.09 25.38 5.98
C ASP A 160 -24.50 25.93 5.77
N SER A 161 -25.34 25.24 5.00
CA SER A 161 -26.72 25.66 4.76
C SER A 161 -27.68 25.27 5.87
N LEU A 162 -27.26 24.46 6.85
CA LEU A 162 -28.09 24.08 8.00
C LEU A 162 -28.38 25.29 8.89
N VAL A 163 -29.66 25.48 9.19
CA VAL A 163 -30.17 26.47 10.14
C VAL A 163 -30.92 25.75 11.26
N PRO A 164 -30.77 26.15 12.53
CA PRO A 164 -31.54 25.54 13.63
C PRO A 164 -33.05 25.72 13.45
N LEU A 165 -33.83 24.68 13.73
CA LEU A 165 -35.30 24.73 13.76
C LEU A 165 -35.82 24.96 15.18
N LEU A 166 -34.99 24.74 16.20
CA LEU A 166 -35.34 25.06 17.59
C LEU A 166 -35.36 26.59 17.80
N PRO A 167 -36.42 27.14 18.40
CA PRO A 167 -36.54 28.58 18.64
C PRO A 167 -35.55 29.09 19.71
N ASP A 168 -35.07 28.21 20.57
CA ASP A 168 -34.15 28.46 21.68
C ASP A 168 -32.74 27.87 21.43
N ALA A 169 -32.42 27.52 20.18
CA ALA A 169 -31.08 27.05 19.84
C ALA A 169 -30.02 28.15 20.10
N ASP A 170 -29.01 27.82 20.90
CA ASP A 170 -27.89 28.71 21.13
C ASP A 170 -27.03 28.82 19.85
N PRO A 171 -26.89 30.02 19.26
CA PRO A 171 -26.13 30.21 18.03
C PRO A 171 -24.64 29.88 18.18
N ASP A 172 -24.07 30.04 19.37
CA ASP A 172 -22.66 29.76 19.63
C ASP A 172 -22.40 28.25 19.66
N ASP A 173 -23.27 27.49 20.33
CA ASP A 173 -23.21 26.03 20.31
C ASP A 173 -23.44 25.47 18.90
N CYS A 174 -24.40 26.02 18.16
CA CYS A 174 -24.66 25.64 16.78
C CYS A 174 -23.44 25.88 15.88
N ALA A 175 -22.77 27.03 16.03
CA ALA A 175 -21.55 27.33 15.29
C ALA A 175 -20.39 26.40 15.70
N ALA A 176 -20.25 26.11 17.01
CA ALA A 176 -19.22 25.24 17.54
C ALA A 176 -19.35 23.80 17.00
N PHE A 177 -20.53 23.18 17.10
CA PHE A 177 -20.73 21.81 16.59
C PHE A 177 -20.59 21.73 15.07
N ARG A 178 -21.06 22.74 14.33
CA ARG A 178 -20.81 22.83 12.88
C ARG A 178 -19.31 22.88 12.58
N GLY A 179 -18.55 23.65 13.37
CA GLY A 179 -17.10 23.74 13.26
C GLY A 179 -16.39 22.41 13.52
N LEU A 180 -16.84 21.65 14.52
CA LEU A 180 -16.31 20.32 14.83
C LEU A 180 -16.55 19.32 13.69
N VAL A 181 -17.78 19.25 13.15
CA VAL A 181 -18.10 18.37 12.01
C VAL A 181 -17.25 18.72 10.79
N ARG A 182 -17.08 20.02 10.49
CA ARG A 182 -16.19 20.47 9.40
C ARG A 182 -14.76 20.00 9.62
N HIS A 183 -14.22 20.22 10.82
CA HIS A 183 -12.86 19.85 11.17
C HIS A 183 -12.64 18.34 10.97
N ASP A 184 -13.54 17.50 11.51
CA ASP A 184 -13.42 16.04 11.39
C ASP A 184 -13.47 15.56 9.94
N LEU A 185 -14.35 16.14 9.11
CA LEU A 185 -14.44 15.83 7.69
C LEU A 185 -13.17 16.21 6.92
N GLU A 186 -12.59 17.36 7.21
CA GLU A 186 -11.34 17.81 6.59
C GLU A 186 -10.16 16.95 7.04
N GLU A 187 -10.06 16.62 8.33
CA GLU A 187 -9.05 15.71 8.87
C GLU A 187 -9.16 14.30 8.26
N LEU A 188 -10.37 13.76 8.14
CA LEU A 188 -10.60 12.47 7.45
C LEU A 188 -10.07 12.49 6.01
N ARG A 189 -10.30 13.60 5.29
CA ARG A 189 -9.77 13.78 3.94
C ARG A 189 -8.24 13.79 3.93
N TYR A 190 -7.61 14.49 4.86
CA TYR A 190 -6.14 14.55 4.93
C TYR A 190 -5.54 13.19 5.31
N GLU A 191 -6.14 12.47 6.26
CA GLU A 191 -5.66 11.16 6.69
C GLU A 191 -5.77 10.11 5.60
N LEU A 192 -6.90 10.03 4.91
CA LEU A 192 -7.08 9.03 3.85
C LEU A 192 -6.28 9.33 2.59
N ALA A 193 -5.93 10.61 2.37
CA ALA A 193 -5.01 11.03 1.31
C ALA A 193 -3.52 10.89 1.69
N SER A 194 -3.20 10.55 2.95
CA SER A 194 -1.82 10.33 3.40
C SER A 194 -1.25 9.04 2.81
N PRO A 195 -0.01 9.02 2.26
CA PRO A 195 0.63 7.78 1.78
C PRO A 195 0.72 6.68 2.85
N VAL A 196 0.83 7.06 4.11
CA VAL A 196 0.80 6.15 5.26
C VAL A 196 -0.51 6.35 6.00
N LEU A 197 -1.35 5.32 5.98
CA LEU A 197 -2.63 5.31 6.70
C LEU A 197 -2.38 5.08 8.19
N ARG A 198 -3.06 5.90 9.00
CA ARG A 198 -3.13 5.74 10.46
C ARG A 198 -4.54 5.28 10.80
N GLU A 199 -4.76 3.97 10.75
CA GLU A 199 -6.08 3.37 10.90
C GLU A 199 -6.75 3.79 12.21
N GLU A 200 -5.99 3.85 13.31
CA GLU A 200 -6.51 4.24 14.62
C GLU A 200 -6.98 5.70 14.65
N ARG A 201 -6.33 6.59 13.87
CA ARG A 201 -6.74 7.99 13.77
C ARG A 201 -8.00 8.12 12.92
N ILE A 202 -8.10 7.36 11.83
CA ILE A 202 -9.30 7.33 10.98
C ILE A 202 -10.49 6.78 11.78
N ASP A 203 -10.30 5.68 12.51
CA ASP A 203 -11.29 5.10 13.41
C ASP A 203 -11.72 6.10 14.50
N LEU A 204 -10.78 6.83 15.09
CA LEU A 204 -11.09 7.88 16.07
C LEU A 204 -11.92 9.01 15.45
N LEU A 205 -11.57 9.48 14.26
CA LEU A 205 -12.30 10.53 13.55
C LEU A 205 -13.73 10.09 13.22
N PHE A 206 -13.92 8.87 12.72
CA PHE A 206 -15.27 8.34 12.49
C PHE A 206 -16.05 8.19 13.80
N ARG A 207 -15.40 7.75 14.89
CA ARG A 207 -16.04 7.68 16.19
C ARG A 207 -16.45 9.05 16.72
N MET A 208 -15.62 10.08 16.57
CA MET A 208 -15.98 11.44 16.98
C MET A 208 -17.14 11.97 16.13
N LEU A 209 -17.10 11.73 14.81
CA LEU A 209 -18.07 12.23 13.86
C LEU A 209 -19.46 11.58 14.01
N THR A 210 -19.53 10.25 14.19
CA THR A 210 -20.78 9.47 14.15
C THR A 210 -21.07 8.61 15.39
N ALA A 211 -20.16 8.58 16.38
CA ALA A 211 -20.13 7.61 17.49
C ALA A 211 -19.99 6.13 17.07
N TYR A 212 -19.66 5.87 15.81
CA TYR A 212 -19.37 4.53 15.33
C TYR A 212 -18.12 3.94 15.98
N ASP A 213 -18.21 2.70 16.45
CA ASP A 213 -17.04 1.93 16.87
C ASP A 213 -16.77 0.78 15.89
N PRO A 214 -15.71 0.87 15.07
CA PRO A 214 -15.36 -0.16 14.09
C PRO A 214 -15.00 -1.52 14.72
N ARG A 215 -14.82 -1.58 16.05
CA ARG A 215 -14.60 -2.84 16.77
C ARG A 215 -15.88 -3.64 17.00
N VAL A 216 -17.03 -2.97 17.02
CA VAL A 216 -18.34 -3.59 17.27
C VAL A 216 -18.97 -4.11 15.97
N GLY A 217 -18.42 -3.70 14.82
CA GLY A 217 -18.92 -4.03 13.49
C GLY A 217 -19.93 -2.99 13.00
N PHE A 218 -20.17 -2.99 11.69
CA PHE A 218 -21.13 -2.08 11.08
C PHE A 218 -22.57 -2.60 11.20
N SER A 219 -23.48 -1.79 11.76
CA SER A 219 -24.92 -2.00 11.67
C SER A 219 -25.57 -0.86 10.92
N THR A 220 -26.40 -1.17 9.92
CA THR A 220 -27.14 -0.18 9.14
C THR A 220 -28.09 0.67 9.99
N THR A 221 -28.55 0.13 11.13
CA THR A 221 -29.45 0.86 12.05
C THR A 221 -28.75 2.01 12.77
N ASP A 222 -27.44 1.91 12.97
CA ASP A 222 -26.68 2.87 13.77
C ASP A 222 -26.36 4.15 12.96
N PHE A 223 -26.59 4.10 11.65
CA PHE A 223 -26.35 5.19 10.71
C PHE A 223 -27.62 5.81 10.13
N ASP A 224 -28.79 5.44 10.65
CA ASP A 224 -30.01 6.21 10.41
C ASP A 224 -29.78 7.66 10.93
N ALA A 225 -30.13 8.67 10.13
CA ALA A 225 -30.01 10.07 10.51
C ALA A 225 -30.69 10.37 11.86
N ARG A 226 -31.73 9.62 12.23
CA ARG A 226 -32.43 9.73 13.52
C ARG A 226 -31.63 9.22 14.72
N HIS A 227 -30.68 8.32 14.47
CA HIS A 227 -29.93 7.61 15.51
C HIS A 227 -28.43 7.88 15.45
N ILE A 228 -27.94 8.61 14.44
CA ILE A 228 -26.53 8.96 14.30
C ILE A 228 -26.01 9.68 15.56
N GLY A 229 -24.87 9.24 16.08
CA GLY A 229 -24.25 9.81 17.27
C GLY A 229 -23.13 10.79 16.93
N GLY A 230 -22.22 10.99 17.88
CA GLY A 230 -21.02 11.82 17.68
C GLY A 230 -21.35 13.30 17.47
N HIS A 231 -20.46 14.03 16.81
CA HIS A 231 -20.66 15.44 16.50
C HIS A 231 -21.84 15.67 15.55
N LEU A 232 -22.14 14.74 14.63
CA LEU A 232 -23.35 14.83 13.79
C LEU A 232 -24.64 14.67 14.60
N GLY A 233 -24.66 13.74 15.55
CA GLY A 233 -25.76 13.60 16.50
C GLY A 233 -25.95 14.86 17.34
N ARG A 234 -24.86 15.51 17.75
CA ARG A 234 -24.95 16.81 18.46
C ARG A 234 -25.52 17.92 17.58
N VAL A 235 -25.16 17.98 16.29
CA VAL A 235 -25.79 18.91 15.33
C VAL A 235 -27.29 18.61 15.21
N ARG A 236 -27.69 17.35 15.05
CA ARG A 236 -29.11 16.95 15.02
C ARG A 236 -29.86 17.48 16.24
N ASP A 237 -29.35 17.16 17.42
CA ASP A 237 -30.01 17.43 18.69
C ASP A 237 -30.09 18.94 18.95
N GLN A 238 -28.99 19.68 18.75
CA GLN A 238 -28.91 21.12 19.00
C GLN A 238 -29.72 21.95 17.98
N PHE A 239 -29.80 21.48 16.73
CA PHE A 239 -30.58 22.17 15.69
C PHE A 239 -32.05 21.75 15.70
N GLY A 240 -32.41 20.69 16.43
CA GLY A 240 -33.78 20.19 16.52
C GLY A 240 -34.27 19.41 15.31
N PHE A 241 -33.37 18.76 14.58
CA PHE A 241 -33.73 17.90 13.47
C PHE A 241 -34.25 16.55 13.97
N LEU A 242 -35.19 15.93 13.24
CA LEU A 242 -35.60 14.53 13.44
C LEU A 242 -36.11 14.20 14.85
N GLN A 243 -36.68 15.18 15.56
CA GLN A 243 -37.25 14.94 16.89
C GLN A 243 -38.47 14.00 16.81
N ALA A 244 -38.61 13.13 17.80
CA ALA A 244 -39.65 12.10 17.81
C ALA A 244 -41.09 12.64 17.76
N ASP A 245 -41.30 13.87 18.23
CA ASP A 245 -42.60 14.54 18.23
C ASP A 245 -42.85 15.41 16.98
N ASN A 246 -41.87 15.51 16.08
CA ASN A 246 -41.89 16.27 14.82
C ASN A 246 -42.37 17.73 14.97
N ARG A 247 -42.18 18.34 16.15
CA ARG A 247 -42.72 19.68 16.45
C ARG A 247 -41.92 20.83 15.84
N SER A 248 -40.68 20.58 15.46
CA SER A 248 -39.77 21.58 14.89
C SER A 248 -40.05 21.86 13.41
N VAL A 249 -40.73 20.95 12.70
CA VAL A 249 -40.98 21.06 11.26
C VAL A 249 -42.41 21.53 11.02
N ASN A 250 -42.58 22.81 10.72
CA ASN A 250 -43.91 23.41 10.50
C ASN A 250 -44.10 23.89 9.07
N THR A 251 -43.02 24.17 8.35
CA THR A 251 -43.04 24.70 6.98
C THR A 251 -42.28 23.80 6.01
N LEU A 252 -42.57 23.98 4.72
CA LEU A 252 -41.80 23.32 3.64
C LEU A 252 -40.32 23.73 3.65
N ALA A 253 -39.99 24.92 4.15
CA ALA A 253 -38.61 25.34 4.29
C ALA A 253 -37.88 24.52 5.38
N ASP A 254 -38.55 24.27 6.50
CA ASP A 254 -38.02 23.45 7.59
C ASP A 254 -37.78 22.01 7.12
N GLU A 255 -38.73 21.44 6.38
CA GLU A 255 -38.61 20.10 5.78
C GLU A 255 -37.41 20.00 4.83
N ARG A 256 -37.13 21.05 4.06
CA ARG A 256 -35.94 21.10 3.19
C ARG A 256 -34.63 21.14 3.99
N ILE A 257 -34.61 21.84 5.11
CA ILE A 257 -33.43 21.88 5.99
C ILE A 257 -33.21 20.51 6.63
N GLU A 258 -34.26 19.87 7.12
CA GLU A 258 -34.18 18.51 7.67
C GLU A 258 -33.72 17.49 6.61
N THR A 259 -34.27 17.57 5.40
CA THR A 259 -33.82 16.75 4.26
C THR A 259 -32.34 16.96 3.94
N THR A 260 -31.85 18.19 4.09
CA THR A 260 -30.43 18.54 3.92
C THR A 260 -29.57 17.83 4.97
N PHE A 261 -30.02 17.78 6.22
CA PHE A 261 -29.33 17.06 7.29
C PHE A 261 -29.34 15.54 7.09
N ILE A 262 -30.47 14.97 6.66
CA ILE A 262 -30.56 13.53 6.31
C ILE A 262 -29.56 13.21 5.21
N THR A 263 -29.53 14.03 4.15
CA THR A 263 -28.58 13.87 3.05
C THR A 263 -27.13 13.93 3.56
N LEU A 264 -26.78 14.92 4.38
CA LEU A 264 -25.44 15.01 4.99
C LEU A 264 -25.08 13.73 5.78
N SER A 265 -26.02 13.20 6.56
CA SER A 265 -25.82 11.99 7.38
C SER A 265 -25.60 10.76 6.50
N ASP A 266 -26.38 10.59 5.44
CA ASP A 266 -26.24 9.47 4.47
C ASP A 266 -24.87 9.50 3.78
N TRP A 267 -24.38 10.69 3.44
CA TRP A 267 -23.07 10.87 2.81
C TRP A 267 -21.94 10.40 3.72
N VAL A 268 -22.01 10.75 5.01
CA VAL A 268 -21.02 10.32 6.01
C VAL A 268 -21.15 8.82 6.32
N ALA A 269 -22.38 8.30 6.43
CA ALA A 269 -22.62 6.87 6.59
C ALA A 269 -21.99 6.05 5.45
N GLY A 270 -22.15 6.52 4.21
CA GLY A 270 -21.53 5.91 3.03
C GLY A 270 -20.00 5.87 3.12
N LEU A 271 -19.36 6.89 3.69
CA LEU A 271 -17.91 6.87 3.95
C LEU A 271 -17.53 5.82 4.97
N VAL A 272 -18.27 5.71 6.07
CA VAL A 272 -17.98 4.72 7.11
C VAL A 272 -18.11 3.30 6.57
N MET A 273 -19.15 3.01 5.79
CA MET A 273 -19.32 1.72 5.11
C MET A 273 -18.14 1.42 4.17
N SER A 274 -17.68 2.44 3.45
CA SER A 274 -16.54 2.31 2.54
C SER A 274 -15.25 2.00 3.28
N TRP A 275 -15.03 2.67 4.41
CA TRP A 275 -13.89 2.43 5.29
C TRP A 275 -13.93 1.02 5.88
N ASP A 276 -15.04 0.64 6.53
CA ASP A 276 -15.15 -0.67 7.18
C ASP A 276 -14.96 -1.84 6.21
N SER A 277 -15.53 -1.73 5.00
CA SER A 277 -15.38 -2.76 3.96
C SER A 277 -13.97 -2.88 3.39
N GLN A 278 -13.16 -1.82 3.41
CA GLN A 278 -11.84 -1.79 2.77
C GLN A 278 -10.68 -1.85 3.76
N ARG A 279 -10.89 -1.51 5.04
CA ARG A 279 -9.79 -1.41 6.02
C ARG A 279 -8.98 -2.69 6.18
N GLN A 280 -9.63 -3.85 6.14
CA GLN A 280 -8.93 -5.14 6.22
C GLN A 280 -7.96 -5.39 5.05
N GLN A 281 -8.24 -4.79 3.88
CA GLN A 281 -7.38 -4.89 2.70
C GLN A 281 -6.26 -3.83 2.69
N LEU A 282 -6.38 -2.82 3.55
CA LEU A 282 -5.42 -1.72 3.71
C LEU A 282 -4.40 -2.02 4.82
N ASP A 283 -4.78 -2.85 5.81
CA ASP A 283 -3.88 -3.34 6.85
C ASP A 283 -2.82 -4.28 6.26
N VAL A 284 -1.61 -3.74 6.11
CA VAL A 284 -0.44 -4.45 5.56
C VAL A 284 -0.02 -5.64 6.43
N PHE A 285 -0.45 -5.67 7.69
CA PHE A 285 -0.11 -6.73 8.65
C PHE A 285 -1.20 -7.81 8.77
N ALA A 286 -2.40 -7.60 8.22
CA ALA A 286 -3.53 -8.53 8.32
C ALA A 286 -3.38 -9.82 7.47
N GLY A 287 -2.45 -9.87 6.52
CA GLY A 287 -2.13 -11.09 5.76
C GLY A 287 -2.32 -10.97 4.25
N SER A 288 -2.84 -12.01 3.60
CA SER A 288 -2.91 -12.08 2.12
C SER A 288 -4.03 -11.20 1.55
N GLY A 289 -3.80 -10.65 0.36
CA GLY A 289 -4.80 -9.82 -0.34
C GLY A 289 -4.67 -8.31 -0.13
N VAL A 290 -3.59 -7.85 0.52
CA VAL A 290 -3.29 -6.43 0.74
C VAL A 290 -3.01 -5.70 -0.58
N PHE A 291 -3.42 -4.43 -0.67
CA PHE A 291 -3.06 -3.56 -1.77
C PHE A 291 -1.54 -3.37 -1.88
N LEU A 292 -0.99 -3.65 -3.08
CA LEU A 292 0.44 -3.57 -3.35
C LEU A 292 1.04 -2.22 -2.91
N GLY A 293 0.41 -1.10 -3.25
CA GLY A 293 0.94 0.23 -2.94
C GLY A 293 1.18 0.52 -1.47
N ASN A 294 0.27 0.09 -0.59
CA ASN A 294 0.43 0.24 0.85
C ASN A 294 1.63 -0.59 1.33
N THR A 295 1.72 -1.85 0.88
CA THR A 295 2.84 -2.71 1.24
C THR A 295 4.17 -2.15 0.73
N LEU A 296 4.22 -1.59 -0.48
CA LEU A 296 5.44 -0.98 -1.03
C LEU A 296 5.88 0.26 -0.24
N THR A 297 4.93 1.05 0.26
CA THR A 297 5.24 2.21 1.12
C THR A 297 5.87 1.77 2.43
N VAL A 298 5.27 0.79 3.11
CA VAL A 298 5.82 0.24 4.37
C VAL A 298 7.17 -0.43 4.11
N LEU A 299 7.29 -1.18 3.01
CA LEU A 299 8.54 -1.83 2.61
C LEU A 299 9.64 -0.82 2.32
N GLY A 300 9.33 0.29 1.65
CA GLY A 300 10.27 1.39 1.44
C GLY A 300 10.79 2.00 2.75
N GLY A 301 9.91 2.19 3.74
CA GLY A 301 10.31 2.61 5.08
C GLY A 301 11.22 1.60 5.79
N GLN A 302 10.96 0.30 5.64
CA GLN A 302 11.83 -0.75 6.19
C GLN A 302 13.19 -0.81 5.50
N LEU A 303 13.26 -0.59 4.19
CA LEU A 303 14.54 -0.50 3.47
C LEU A 303 15.37 0.70 3.94
N ALA A 304 14.74 1.86 4.18
CA ALA A 304 15.42 3.01 4.78
C ALA A 304 15.98 2.67 6.17
N ALA A 305 15.16 2.05 7.03
CA ALA A 305 15.60 1.62 8.36
C ALA A 305 16.74 0.58 8.29
N LEU A 306 16.70 -0.34 7.33
CA LEU A 306 17.79 -1.30 7.10
C LEU A 306 19.09 -0.60 6.71
N TYR A 307 19.02 0.42 5.85
CA TYR A 307 20.18 1.18 5.44
C TYR A 307 20.86 1.83 6.66
N ASP A 308 20.08 2.54 7.49
CA ASP A 308 20.58 3.21 8.69
C ASP A 308 21.14 2.20 9.72
N LEU A 309 20.51 1.02 9.84
CA LEU A 309 20.99 -0.04 10.74
C LEU A 309 22.34 -0.64 10.32
N VAL A 310 22.70 -0.58 9.04
CA VAL A 310 24.05 -0.98 8.60
C VAL A 310 25.09 0.02 9.14
N ASP A 311 24.80 1.31 9.06
CA ASP A 311 25.69 2.36 9.59
C ASP A 311 25.82 2.26 11.12
N ASP A 312 24.73 1.96 11.83
CA ASP A 312 24.74 1.72 13.28
C ASP A 312 25.60 0.50 13.66
N LEU A 313 25.52 -0.59 12.89
CA LEU A 313 26.33 -1.78 13.13
C LEU A 313 27.81 -1.53 12.84
N GLU A 314 28.15 -0.81 11.76
CA GLU A 314 29.53 -0.40 11.50
C GLU A 314 30.06 0.51 12.61
N SER A 315 29.28 1.48 13.08
CA SER A 315 29.63 2.33 14.23
C SER A 315 29.85 1.53 15.51
N ALA A 316 29.01 0.52 15.76
CA ALA A 316 29.18 -0.39 16.88
C ALA A 316 30.49 -1.19 16.78
N LEU A 317 30.83 -1.69 15.59
CA LEU A 317 32.08 -2.42 15.32
C LEU A 317 33.32 -1.53 15.46
N ASP A 318 33.28 -0.31 14.93
CA ASP A 318 34.36 0.67 15.07
C ASP A 318 34.59 1.02 16.54
N SER A 319 33.53 1.10 17.36
CA SER A 319 33.65 1.39 18.80
C SER A 319 34.39 0.32 19.61
N VAL A 320 34.49 -0.91 19.07
CA VAL A 320 35.22 -2.03 19.67
C VAL A 320 36.51 -2.34 18.91
N LEU A 321 37.02 -1.33 18.18
CA LEU A 321 38.27 -1.38 17.42
C LEU A 321 38.29 -2.43 16.30
N ILE A 322 37.11 -2.79 15.79
CA ILE A 322 36.96 -3.62 14.59
C ILE A 322 36.70 -2.70 13.42
N ASP A 323 37.79 -2.12 12.90
CA ASP A 323 37.77 -1.23 11.75
C ASP A 323 37.39 -1.96 10.44
N LYS A 324 37.26 -1.18 9.37
CA LYS A 324 36.93 -1.69 8.03
C LYS A 324 37.91 -2.77 7.55
N GLY A 325 39.21 -2.62 7.79
CA GLY A 325 40.21 -3.60 7.37
C GLY A 325 40.03 -4.94 8.07
N GLN A 326 39.71 -4.92 9.37
CA GLN A 326 39.37 -6.13 10.12
C GLN A 326 38.07 -6.75 9.62
N ARG A 327 37.02 -5.95 9.35
CA ARG A 327 35.76 -6.45 8.78
C ARG A 327 35.95 -7.15 7.43
N GLN A 328 36.91 -6.70 6.63
CA GLN A 328 37.28 -7.34 5.35
C GLN A 328 38.05 -8.65 5.52
N ALA A 329 38.70 -8.86 6.67
CA ALA A 329 39.42 -10.10 6.96
C ALA A 329 38.57 -11.14 7.72
N VAL A 330 37.51 -10.70 8.42
CA VAL A 330 36.64 -11.58 9.20
C VAL A 330 35.56 -12.18 8.31
N ARG A 331 35.59 -13.51 8.18
CA ARG A 331 34.60 -14.28 7.42
C ARG A 331 33.34 -14.53 8.25
N VAL A 332 32.18 -14.43 7.63
CA VAL A 332 30.89 -14.81 8.24
C VAL A 332 30.80 -16.35 8.28
N PRO A 333 30.67 -16.98 9.46
CA PRO A 333 30.70 -18.44 9.61
C PRO A 333 29.68 -19.15 8.72
N GLY A 334 30.06 -20.24 8.06
CA GLY A 334 29.12 -21.01 7.22
C GLY A 334 28.77 -20.37 5.86
N THR A 335 29.27 -19.18 5.55
CA THR A 335 29.10 -18.53 4.25
C THR A 335 30.45 -18.30 3.58
N THR A 336 30.48 -17.83 2.33
CA THR A 336 31.71 -17.37 1.64
C THR A 336 31.97 -15.88 1.82
N LEU A 337 31.07 -15.15 2.48
CA LEU A 337 31.14 -13.70 2.61
C LEU A 337 32.03 -13.27 3.78
N PHE A 338 32.68 -12.13 3.61
CA PHE A 338 33.28 -11.37 4.70
C PHE A 338 32.23 -10.46 5.35
N VAL A 339 32.48 -10.03 6.59
CA VAL A 339 31.54 -9.15 7.30
C VAL A 339 31.34 -7.85 6.53
N ASP A 340 32.42 -7.22 6.04
CA ASP A 340 32.33 -5.98 5.23
C ASP A 340 31.47 -6.18 3.97
N SER A 341 31.69 -7.29 3.25
CA SER A 341 30.92 -7.61 2.03
C SER A 341 29.45 -7.87 2.30
N LEU A 342 29.11 -8.49 3.44
CA LEU A 342 27.71 -8.66 3.84
C LEU A 342 27.05 -7.31 4.12
N LEU A 343 27.71 -6.43 4.87
CA LEU A 343 27.18 -5.10 5.20
C LEU A 343 27.03 -4.23 3.95
N GLU A 344 28.01 -4.26 3.05
CA GLU A 344 27.93 -3.59 1.75
C GLU A 344 26.78 -4.13 0.90
N TRP A 345 26.56 -5.44 0.88
CA TRP A 345 25.44 -6.05 0.14
C TRP A 345 24.08 -5.64 0.73
N VAL A 346 23.92 -5.65 2.06
CA VAL A 346 22.71 -5.14 2.71
C VAL A 346 22.49 -3.67 2.37
N ARG A 347 23.54 -2.84 2.44
CA ARG A 347 23.48 -1.40 2.15
C ARG A 347 23.09 -1.13 0.69
N ALA A 348 23.70 -1.84 -0.26
CA ALA A 348 23.38 -1.71 -1.69
C ALA A 348 21.92 -2.11 -1.98
N PHE A 349 21.48 -3.23 -1.38
CA PHE A 349 20.12 -3.71 -1.48
C PHE A 349 19.11 -2.73 -0.89
N ALA A 350 19.35 -2.27 0.34
CA ALA A 350 18.49 -1.33 1.05
C ALA A 350 18.42 0.05 0.37
N GLY A 351 19.55 0.54 -0.16
CA GLY A 351 19.63 1.87 -0.74
C GLY A 351 19.12 1.99 -2.18
N SER A 352 19.31 0.97 -3.02
CA SER A 352 19.01 1.10 -4.45
C SER A 352 18.44 -0.15 -5.11
N GLU A 353 19.02 -1.34 -4.88
CA GLU A 353 18.64 -2.52 -5.66
C GLU A 353 17.24 -3.00 -5.31
N GLY A 354 16.90 -3.08 -4.02
CA GLY A 354 15.60 -3.53 -3.56
C GLY A 354 14.46 -2.66 -4.11
N LYS A 355 14.65 -1.33 -4.08
CA LYS A 355 13.71 -0.38 -4.69
C LYS A 355 13.62 -0.57 -6.21
N ALA A 356 14.75 -0.68 -6.90
CA ALA A 356 14.75 -0.86 -8.35
C ALA A 356 14.04 -2.15 -8.79
N VAL A 357 14.20 -3.25 -8.03
CA VAL A 357 13.51 -4.52 -8.28
C VAL A 357 11.99 -4.34 -8.16
N ILE A 358 11.54 -3.63 -7.14
CA ILE A 358 10.12 -3.31 -6.92
C ILE A 358 9.58 -2.41 -8.05
N ASP A 359 10.29 -1.31 -8.34
CA ASP A 359 9.85 -0.31 -9.32
C ASP A 359 9.72 -0.89 -10.73
N VAL A 360 10.66 -1.75 -11.12
CA VAL A 360 10.71 -2.30 -12.49
C VAL A 360 9.79 -3.50 -12.67
N GLY A 361 9.77 -4.44 -11.71
CA GLY A 361 9.09 -5.72 -11.89
C GLY A 361 7.83 -5.90 -11.04
N GLY A 362 7.45 -4.91 -10.24
CA GLY A 362 6.23 -4.93 -9.45
C GLY A 362 6.11 -6.17 -8.56
N ARG A 363 4.89 -6.70 -8.44
CA ARG A 363 4.58 -7.85 -7.58
C ARG A 363 5.39 -9.10 -7.93
N ASP A 364 5.55 -9.39 -9.22
CA ASP A 364 6.18 -10.63 -9.66
C ASP A 364 7.70 -10.60 -9.39
N ALA A 365 8.36 -9.43 -9.50
CA ALA A 365 9.76 -9.29 -9.10
C ALA A 365 9.95 -9.26 -7.58
N VAL A 366 8.96 -8.80 -6.81
CA VAL A 366 8.99 -8.95 -5.35
C VAL A 366 9.08 -10.43 -4.97
N GLU A 367 8.27 -11.27 -5.61
CA GLU A 367 8.26 -12.71 -5.37
C GLU A 367 9.52 -13.41 -5.89
N THR A 368 9.93 -13.13 -7.12
CA THR A 368 10.99 -13.89 -7.80
C THR A 368 12.41 -13.42 -7.49
N ALA A 369 12.60 -12.15 -7.13
CA ALA A 369 13.93 -11.57 -6.93
C ALA A 369 14.10 -10.91 -5.55
N PHE A 370 13.16 -10.08 -5.11
CA PHE A 370 13.30 -9.32 -3.87
C PHE A 370 13.32 -10.24 -2.64
N VAL A 371 12.31 -11.10 -2.48
CA VAL A 371 12.20 -11.99 -1.32
C VAL A 371 13.39 -12.96 -1.22
N PRO A 372 13.80 -13.68 -2.29
CA PRO A 372 14.99 -14.52 -2.24
C PRO A 372 16.26 -13.76 -1.83
N THR A 373 16.41 -12.52 -2.29
CA THR A 373 17.57 -11.67 -1.94
C THR A 373 17.57 -11.30 -0.46
N VAL A 374 16.43 -10.82 0.08
CA VAL A 374 16.31 -10.50 1.51
C VAL A 374 16.51 -11.74 2.37
N GLU A 375 16.04 -12.90 1.92
CA GLU A 375 16.23 -14.16 2.66
C GLU A 375 17.68 -14.62 2.67
N ALA A 376 18.38 -14.50 1.54
CA ALA A 376 19.82 -14.78 1.50
C ALA A 376 20.60 -13.83 2.44
N LEU A 377 20.26 -12.54 2.45
CA LEU A 377 20.83 -11.55 3.38
C LEU A 377 20.51 -11.89 4.84
N ARG A 378 19.26 -12.24 5.14
CA ARG A 378 18.81 -12.67 6.47
C ARG A 378 19.58 -13.91 6.93
N ASP A 379 19.76 -14.89 6.07
CA ASP A 379 20.40 -16.15 6.41
C ASP A 379 21.91 -15.94 6.61
N ALA A 380 22.55 -15.12 5.77
CA ALA A 380 23.93 -14.69 5.98
C ALA A 380 24.10 -13.92 7.30
N ALA A 381 23.21 -12.96 7.62
CA ALA A 381 23.23 -12.23 8.88
C ALA A 381 22.96 -13.14 10.09
N ARG A 382 22.08 -14.14 9.95
CA ARG A 382 21.81 -15.14 10.99
C ARG A 382 23.08 -15.89 11.39
N HIS A 383 24.00 -16.12 10.46
CA HIS A 383 25.25 -16.80 10.77
C HIS A 383 26.22 -16.01 11.66
N LEU A 384 26.02 -14.71 11.85
CA LEU A 384 26.76 -13.94 12.86
C LEU A 384 26.30 -14.26 14.30
N LEU A 385 25.09 -14.80 14.43
CA LEU A 385 24.38 -14.97 15.69
C LEU A 385 24.11 -16.44 15.99
N VAL A 386 24.03 -16.78 17.27
CA VAL A 386 23.59 -18.06 17.78
C VAL A 386 22.55 -17.84 18.87
N PRO A 387 21.41 -18.55 18.83
CA PRO A 387 20.48 -18.58 19.95
C PRO A 387 21.13 -19.31 21.13
N VAL A 388 21.10 -18.70 22.31
CA VAL A 388 21.61 -19.25 23.55
C VAL A 388 20.50 -19.20 24.61
N CYS A 389 20.16 -20.35 25.17
CA CYS A 389 19.26 -20.42 26.32
C CYS A 389 20.03 -20.11 27.61
N GLU A 390 19.80 -18.92 28.17
CA GLU A 390 20.36 -18.53 29.47
C GLU A 390 19.24 -18.36 30.49
N ARG A 391 19.28 -19.14 31.58
CA ARG A 391 18.33 -19.06 32.70
C ARG A 391 16.85 -19.15 32.26
N GLY A 392 16.57 -20.00 31.28
CA GLY A 392 15.21 -20.18 30.74
C GLY A 392 14.75 -19.06 29.78
N SER A 393 15.58 -18.04 29.52
CA SER A 393 15.32 -17.03 28.50
C SER A 393 16.13 -17.31 27.23
N LEU A 394 15.47 -17.32 26.08
CA LEU A 394 16.13 -17.44 24.78
C LEU A 394 16.76 -16.08 24.44
N LYS A 395 18.09 -16.00 24.44
CA LYS A 395 18.84 -14.82 24.02
C LYS A 395 19.52 -15.07 22.69
N ILE A 396 19.75 -14.02 21.92
CA ILE A 396 20.55 -14.09 20.71
C ILE A 396 21.93 -13.52 21.06
N LYS A 397 22.98 -14.32 20.89
CA LYS A 397 24.37 -13.92 21.12
C LYS A 397 25.17 -14.02 19.84
N VAL A 398 26.28 -13.33 19.75
CA VAL A 398 27.22 -13.51 18.64
C VAL A 398 27.96 -14.85 18.80
N ARG A 399 28.27 -15.50 17.68
CA ARG A 399 29.00 -16.77 17.70
C ARG A 399 30.39 -16.64 18.35
N GLY A 400 30.79 -17.71 19.05
CA GLY A 400 32.08 -17.77 19.74
C GLY A 400 33.31 -17.85 18.83
N ASP A 401 33.14 -18.18 17.55
CA ASP A 401 34.20 -18.25 16.54
C ASP A 401 34.58 -16.86 15.97
N LEU A 402 33.81 -15.82 16.28
CA LEU A 402 34.11 -14.44 15.91
C LEU A 402 35.08 -13.77 16.91
N PRO A 403 35.83 -12.74 16.46
CA PRO A 403 36.72 -11.97 17.33
C PRO A 403 36.01 -11.45 18.59
N LEU A 404 36.78 -11.28 19.68
CA LEU A 404 36.24 -10.86 20.99
C LEU A 404 35.39 -9.58 20.92
N GLY A 405 35.73 -8.62 20.06
CA GLY A 405 34.96 -7.37 19.92
C GLY A 405 33.53 -7.59 19.40
N PHE A 406 33.27 -8.60 18.58
CA PHE A 406 31.90 -8.92 18.12
C PHE A 406 31.01 -9.40 19.27
N ARG A 407 31.59 -9.97 20.34
CA ARG A 407 30.86 -10.50 21.50
C ARG A 407 30.50 -9.43 22.53
N THR A 408 30.70 -8.16 22.20
CA THR A 408 30.29 -7.06 23.07
C THR A 408 28.79 -6.83 22.95
N ALA A 409 28.13 -6.49 24.06
CA ALA A 409 26.67 -6.32 24.09
C ALA A 409 26.15 -5.30 23.05
N ARG A 410 26.96 -4.28 22.73
CA ARG A 410 26.62 -3.26 21.72
C ARG A 410 26.56 -3.85 20.31
N VAL A 411 27.58 -4.62 19.91
CA VAL A 411 27.61 -5.27 18.58
C VAL A 411 26.54 -6.36 18.51
N GLU A 412 26.36 -7.14 19.58
CA GLU A 412 25.30 -8.15 19.65
C GLU A 412 23.91 -7.54 19.44
N ALA A 413 23.62 -6.40 20.10
CA ALA A 413 22.35 -5.71 19.96
C ALA A 413 22.14 -5.17 18.54
N ALA A 414 23.13 -4.50 17.96
CA ALA A 414 23.06 -3.96 16.60
C ALA A 414 22.88 -5.08 15.54
N ALA A 415 23.62 -6.18 15.66
CA ALA A 415 23.49 -7.32 14.76
C ALA A 415 22.14 -8.05 14.91
N ALA A 416 21.63 -8.20 16.14
CA ALA A 416 20.31 -8.77 16.37
C ALA A 416 19.19 -7.89 15.79
N GLU A 417 19.34 -6.58 15.89
CA GLU A 417 18.41 -5.60 15.32
C GLU A 417 18.40 -5.66 13.78
N LEU A 418 19.58 -5.71 13.15
CA LEU A 418 19.70 -5.91 11.70
C LEU A 418 18.97 -7.19 11.25
N LEU A 419 19.21 -8.31 11.93
CA LEU A 419 18.56 -9.59 11.61
C LEU A 419 17.03 -9.51 11.81
N ARG A 420 16.57 -8.83 12.86
CA ARG A 420 15.15 -8.62 13.14
C ARG A 420 14.48 -7.84 12.01
N THR A 421 15.09 -6.74 11.57
CA THR A 421 14.56 -5.90 10.49
C THR A 421 14.57 -6.63 9.15
N LEU A 422 15.61 -7.42 8.84
CA LEU A 422 15.63 -8.28 7.64
C LEU A 422 14.47 -9.30 7.64
N ARG A 423 14.16 -9.90 8.81
CA ARG A 423 13.00 -10.81 8.95
C ARG A 423 11.67 -10.10 8.74
N ILE A 424 11.50 -8.91 9.33
CA ILE A 424 10.29 -8.10 9.15
C ILE A 424 10.12 -7.73 7.68
N THR A 425 11.19 -7.30 7.02
CA THR A 425 11.22 -6.95 5.59
C THR A 425 10.84 -8.14 4.71
N ALA A 426 11.42 -9.32 4.95
CA ALA A 426 11.06 -10.54 4.21
C ALA A 426 9.58 -10.92 4.40
N ARG A 427 9.07 -10.83 5.64
CA ARG A 427 7.67 -11.15 5.96
C ARG A 427 6.70 -10.19 5.27
N LEU A 428 6.98 -8.89 5.30
CA LEU A 428 6.18 -7.86 4.63
C LEU A 428 6.18 -8.06 3.12
N ALA A 429 7.34 -8.35 2.53
CA ALA A 429 7.44 -8.64 1.10
C ALA A 429 6.64 -9.90 0.72
N ARG A 430 6.65 -10.96 1.54
CA ARG A 430 5.81 -12.15 1.32
C ARG A 430 4.31 -11.88 1.42
N ALA A 431 3.88 -10.93 2.25
CA ALA A 431 2.47 -10.53 2.32
C ALA A 431 1.95 -9.98 0.97
N THR A 432 2.85 -9.52 0.10
CA THR A 432 2.48 -9.12 -1.27
C THR A 432 2.15 -10.30 -2.18
N PHE A 433 2.41 -11.55 -1.82
CA PHE A 433 2.22 -12.67 -2.76
C PHE A 433 0.75 -12.85 -3.12
N ARG A 434 0.48 -13.30 -4.36
CA ARG A 434 -0.90 -13.63 -4.75
C ARG A 434 -1.34 -14.81 -3.90
N ALA A 435 -2.44 -14.66 -3.18
CA ALA A 435 -3.14 -15.85 -2.69
C ALA A 435 -3.55 -16.65 -3.93
N VAL A 436 -2.87 -17.76 -4.19
CA VAL A 436 -3.31 -18.71 -5.21
C VAL A 436 -4.50 -19.44 -4.61
N LEU A 437 -5.69 -18.92 -4.89
CA LEU A 437 -6.94 -19.60 -4.58
C LEU A 437 -7.10 -20.74 -5.60
N PHE A 438 -6.78 -21.96 -5.19
CA PHE A 438 -7.18 -23.14 -5.93
C PHE A 438 -8.67 -23.39 -5.70
N ARG A 439 -9.51 -22.87 -6.60
CA ARG A 439 -10.92 -23.24 -6.62
C ARG A 439 -11.08 -24.49 -7.49
N THR A 440 -10.96 -25.66 -6.88
CA THR A 440 -11.42 -26.89 -7.52
C THR A 440 -12.91 -27.04 -7.24
N VAL A 441 -13.75 -27.06 -8.27
CA VAL A 441 -15.15 -27.47 -8.13
C VAL A 441 -15.27 -28.90 -8.65
N PRO A 442 -15.10 -29.93 -7.80
CA PRO A 442 -15.85 -31.15 -7.98
C PRO A 442 -17.18 -31.00 -7.26
N GLU A 443 -18.27 -31.37 -7.93
CA GLU A 443 -19.50 -31.77 -7.27
C GLU A 443 -19.17 -33.07 -6.51
N ILE A 444 -18.90 -32.97 -5.21
CA ILE A 444 -18.64 -34.14 -4.37
C ILE A 444 -19.96 -34.48 -3.68
N VAL A 445 -20.54 -35.62 -4.08
CA VAL A 445 -21.67 -36.24 -3.39
C VAL A 445 -21.11 -37.00 -2.19
N PHE A 446 -21.54 -36.64 -0.98
CA PHE A 446 -21.13 -37.31 0.25
C PHE A 446 -22.21 -38.32 0.64
N ASP A 447 -21.92 -39.62 0.54
CA ASP A 447 -22.82 -40.70 0.96
C ASP A 447 -22.54 -41.17 2.40
N GLY A 448 -22.06 -40.27 3.28
CA GLY A 448 -21.81 -40.58 4.71
C GLY A 448 -20.53 -41.38 5.00
N GLU A 449 -19.74 -41.73 3.98
CA GLU A 449 -18.46 -42.42 4.14
C GLU A 449 -17.27 -41.43 4.26
N PRO A 450 -16.20 -41.79 5.01
CA PRO A 450 -14.98 -41.00 5.04
C PRO A 450 -14.34 -40.94 3.65
N PHE A 451 -13.89 -39.76 3.26
CA PHE A 451 -13.22 -39.53 1.98
C PHE A 451 -11.77 -39.06 2.21
N GLU A 452 -10.91 -39.38 1.26
CA GLU A 452 -9.50 -39.04 1.32
C GLU A 452 -9.15 -38.00 0.27
N VAL A 453 -8.43 -36.95 0.70
CA VAL A 453 -7.89 -35.94 -0.22
C VAL A 453 -6.38 -36.07 -0.22
N THR A 454 -5.85 -36.36 -1.40
CA THR A 454 -4.39 -36.37 -1.63
C THR A 454 -3.95 -34.99 -2.07
N VAL A 455 -3.06 -34.38 -1.29
CA VAL A 455 -2.51 -33.04 -1.56
C VAL A 455 -1.00 -33.15 -1.74
N SER A 456 -0.52 -32.69 -2.90
CA SER A 456 0.90 -32.62 -3.22
C SER A 456 1.52 -31.37 -2.59
N ASN A 457 2.74 -31.49 -2.06
CA ASN A 457 3.53 -30.45 -1.40
C ASN A 457 2.90 -29.85 -0.13
N PHE A 458 2.05 -30.59 0.58
CA PHE A 458 1.45 -30.14 1.84
C PHE A 458 2.48 -29.99 2.96
N ASP A 459 2.41 -28.89 3.70
CA ASP A 459 3.16 -28.72 4.95
C ASP A 459 2.34 -29.29 6.10
N PRO A 460 2.78 -30.37 6.78
CA PRO A 460 2.03 -30.97 7.89
C PRO A 460 1.87 -30.05 9.11
N SER A 461 2.61 -28.94 9.16
CA SER A 461 2.42 -27.90 10.19
C SER A 461 1.37 -26.85 9.82
N ALA A 462 0.88 -26.85 8.57
CA ALA A 462 -0.20 -25.98 8.11
C ALA A 462 -1.57 -26.57 8.42
N HIS A 463 -2.56 -25.71 8.60
CA HIS A 463 -3.96 -26.13 8.68
C HIS A 463 -4.56 -26.19 7.28
N ALA A 464 -5.14 -27.33 6.91
CA ALA A 464 -5.96 -27.46 5.71
C ALA A 464 -7.42 -27.23 6.07
N PHE A 465 -8.04 -26.25 5.43
CA PHE A 465 -9.47 -26.00 5.57
C PHE A 465 -10.18 -26.49 4.32
N VAL A 466 -11.19 -27.33 4.51
CA VAL A 466 -12.13 -27.71 3.46
C VAL A 466 -13.46 -27.02 3.76
N LEU A 467 -13.85 -26.08 2.89
CA LEU A 467 -15.19 -25.48 2.95
C LEU A 467 -16.11 -26.26 2.01
N THR A 468 -17.16 -26.86 2.56
CA THR A 468 -18.22 -27.51 1.78
C THR A 468 -19.49 -26.67 1.87
N GLY A 469 -19.78 -25.89 0.82
CA GLY A 469 -21.03 -25.11 0.74
C GLY A 469 -21.29 -24.16 1.92
N PRO A 470 -22.52 -23.62 2.07
CA PRO A 470 -22.81 -22.60 3.06
C PRO A 470 -22.95 -23.21 4.46
N GLY A 471 -21.82 -23.49 5.13
CA GLY A 471 -21.79 -23.61 6.59
C GLY A 471 -20.89 -24.66 7.21
N LEU A 472 -20.18 -25.50 6.45
CA LEU A 472 -19.31 -26.52 7.05
C LEU A 472 -17.84 -26.27 6.72
N LEU A 473 -17.06 -26.05 7.78
CA LEU A 473 -15.61 -25.94 7.79
C LEU A 473 -15.06 -27.23 8.40
N VAL A 474 -14.44 -28.08 7.58
CA VAL A 474 -13.70 -29.24 8.11
C VAL A 474 -12.22 -28.83 8.19
N VAL A 475 -11.65 -28.93 9.39
CA VAL A 475 -10.25 -28.58 9.67
C VAL A 475 -9.43 -29.87 9.75
N ALA A 476 -8.50 -30.08 8.83
CA ALA A 476 -7.46 -31.08 9.02
C ALA A 476 -6.23 -30.40 9.64
N THR A 477 -5.86 -30.90 10.82
CA THR A 477 -4.60 -30.60 11.50
C THR A 477 -3.56 -31.66 11.13
N GLY A 478 -2.27 -31.40 11.38
CA GLY A 478 -1.17 -32.31 11.02
C GLY A 478 -1.32 -33.75 11.52
N ASP A 479 -2.09 -34.00 12.57
CA ASP A 479 -2.37 -35.34 13.10
C ASP A 479 -3.21 -36.21 12.16
N HIS A 480 -3.87 -35.60 11.17
CA HIS A 480 -4.69 -36.28 10.15
C HIS A 480 -3.96 -36.43 8.81
N ALA A 481 -2.68 -36.06 8.74
CA ALA A 481 -1.86 -36.12 7.55
C ALA A 481 -0.93 -37.34 7.58
N VAL A 482 -1.02 -38.20 6.57
CA VAL A 482 -0.14 -39.35 6.37
C VAL A 482 0.78 -39.07 5.17
N ASP A 483 2.09 -39.04 5.39
CA ASP A 483 3.08 -38.92 4.32
C ASP A 483 3.07 -40.20 3.46
N GLN A 484 2.79 -40.06 2.17
CA GLN A 484 2.80 -41.15 1.19
C GLN A 484 4.15 -41.26 0.45
N GLY A 485 5.10 -40.38 0.76
CA GLY A 485 6.39 -40.25 0.09
C GLY A 485 6.32 -39.37 -1.16
N GLY A 486 7.47 -38.82 -1.58
CA GLY A 486 7.56 -37.98 -2.78
C GLY A 486 6.92 -36.59 -2.65
N GLY A 487 6.70 -36.10 -1.42
CA GLY A 487 6.03 -34.82 -1.15
C GLY A 487 4.50 -34.90 -1.25
N VAL A 488 3.94 -36.11 -1.32
CA VAL A 488 2.50 -36.33 -1.39
C VAL A 488 1.98 -36.68 0.00
N TRP A 489 0.98 -35.93 0.47
CA TRP A 489 0.34 -36.15 1.76
C TRP A 489 -1.11 -36.56 1.58
N GLN A 490 -1.55 -37.53 2.36
CA GLN A 490 -2.93 -38.00 2.41
C GLN A 490 -3.60 -37.40 3.65
N LEU A 491 -4.67 -36.65 3.45
CA LEU A 491 -5.45 -36.05 4.53
C LEU A 491 -6.75 -36.84 4.69
N ARG A 492 -6.98 -37.38 5.89
CA ARG A 492 -8.21 -38.09 6.24
C ARG A 492 -9.17 -37.16 6.96
N PHE A 493 -10.38 -37.01 6.44
CA PHE A 493 -11.43 -36.20 7.05
C PHE A 493 -12.52 -37.13 7.60
N GLU A 494 -12.83 -36.99 8.89
CA GLU A 494 -13.97 -37.67 9.51
C GLU A 494 -15.12 -36.67 9.61
N SER A 495 -16.30 -37.05 9.11
CA SER A 495 -17.52 -36.26 9.29
C SER A 495 -18.04 -36.49 10.71
N ASP A 496 -18.26 -35.41 11.48
CA ASP A 496 -18.78 -35.46 12.86
C ASP A 496 -20.28 -35.87 12.94
N GLY A 497 -20.74 -36.74 12.06
CA GLY A 497 -22.10 -37.30 12.11
C GLY A 497 -23.21 -36.34 11.68
N HIS A 498 -22.87 -35.27 10.95
CA HIS A 498 -23.86 -34.43 10.29
C HIS A 498 -24.12 -34.93 8.86
N ASP A 499 -25.38 -35.22 8.53
CA ASP A 499 -25.84 -35.59 7.18
C ASP A 499 -25.58 -34.43 6.20
N VAL A 500 -24.45 -34.49 5.50
CA VAL A 500 -24.13 -33.57 4.40
C VAL A 500 -24.61 -34.22 3.10
N THR A 501 -25.85 -33.98 2.70
CA THR A 501 -26.43 -34.64 1.52
C THR A 501 -26.03 -34.01 0.20
N THR A 502 -25.31 -32.88 0.18
CA THR A 502 -24.76 -32.27 -1.05
C THR A 502 -23.84 -31.09 -0.71
N ALA A 503 -22.61 -31.08 -1.22
CA ALA A 503 -21.80 -29.86 -1.30
C ALA A 503 -21.54 -29.48 -2.75
N THR A 504 -21.83 -28.24 -3.09
CA THR A 504 -21.72 -27.71 -4.45
C THR A 504 -20.35 -27.12 -4.77
N ALA A 505 -19.44 -27.05 -3.79
CA ALA A 505 -18.06 -26.62 -3.99
C ALA A 505 -17.18 -27.09 -2.83
N LEU A 506 -15.95 -27.49 -3.15
CA LEU A 506 -14.86 -27.76 -2.22
C LEU A 506 -13.85 -26.61 -2.31
N GLU A 507 -13.73 -25.78 -1.28
CA GLU A 507 -12.66 -24.77 -1.23
C GLU A 507 -11.55 -25.27 -0.30
N ILE A 508 -10.34 -25.48 -0.84
CA ILE A 508 -9.16 -25.82 -0.04
C ILE A 508 -8.34 -24.54 0.17
N ARG A 509 -8.23 -24.08 1.42
CA ARG A 509 -7.31 -22.99 1.79
C ARG A 509 -6.11 -23.55 2.53
N ALA A 510 -4.92 -23.36 1.97
CA ALA A 510 -3.68 -23.55 2.69
C ALA A 510 -3.31 -22.23 3.38
N ILE A 511 -3.32 -22.20 4.71
CA ILE A 511 -2.84 -21.07 5.50
C ILE A 511 -1.56 -21.53 6.19
N GLY A 512 -0.41 -21.05 5.72
CA GLY A 512 0.89 -21.41 6.27
C GLY A 512 1.01 -20.96 7.73
N ALA A 513 1.47 -21.85 8.60
CA ALA A 513 1.84 -21.50 9.96
C ALA A 513 3.05 -20.54 9.95
N ALA A 514 3.07 -19.58 10.87
CA ALA A 514 4.10 -18.55 10.95
C ALA A 514 5.46 -19.14 11.36
N GLY A 515 6.25 -19.63 10.40
CA GLY A 515 7.66 -19.91 10.60
C GLY A 515 8.19 -21.12 9.84
N GLN A 516 8.92 -20.84 8.75
CA GLN A 516 9.74 -21.73 7.91
C GLN A 516 9.10 -22.28 6.61
N PRO A 517 9.93 -22.46 5.55
CA PRO A 517 9.60 -22.31 4.13
C PRO A 517 9.23 -23.66 3.48
N ASP A 518 8.52 -23.71 2.35
CA ASP A 518 9.20 -23.88 1.06
C ASP A 518 8.32 -23.64 -0.19
N ARG A 519 9.04 -23.44 -1.30
CA ARG A 519 8.62 -23.38 -2.71
C ARG A 519 7.35 -24.15 -3.06
N TRP A 520 6.33 -23.44 -3.53
CA TRP A 520 5.28 -24.02 -4.37
C TRP A 520 5.69 -23.83 -5.84
N ARG A 521 6.25 -24.86 -6.45
CA ARG A 521 6.34 -24.94 -7.91
C ARG A 521 5.60 -26.20 -8.34
N VAL A 522 4.40 -26.02 -8.86
CA VAL A 522 3.71 -27.07 -9.60
C VAL A 522 4.32 -27.08 -11.00
N GLU A 523 5.43 -27.81 -11.15
CA GLU A 523 5.85 -28.26 -12.48
C GLU A 523 4.89 -29.38 -12.89
N ASP A 524 4.23 -29.14 -14.02
CA ASP A 524 3.30 -30.03 -14.72
C ASP A 524 1.96 -30.34 -14.03
N HIS A 525 0.92 -30.14 -14.81
CA HIS A 525 -0.48 -30.37 -14.49
C HIS A 525 -0.74 -31.85 -14.16
N GLU A 526 -0.74 -32.26 -12.88
CA GLU A 526 -1.21 -33.60 -12.50
C GLU A 526 -2.01 -33.66 -11.17
N TRP A 527 -3.30 -33.91 -11.35
CA TRP A 527 -4.32 -34.62 -10.54
C TRP A 527 -4.42 -34.37 -9.02
N ILE A 528 -5.54 -33.78 -8.58
CA ILE A 528 -6.17 -34.16 -7.31
C ILE A 528 -6.90 -35.49 -7.55
N ARG A 529 -6.52 -36.55 -6.82
CA ARG A 529 -7.18 -37.84 -6.88
C ARG A 529 -7.96 -38.04 -5.58
N VAL A 530 -9.28 -37.99 -5.67
CA VAL A 530 -10.18 -38.35 -4.56
C VAL A 530 -10.49 -39.84 -4.70
N GLN A 531 -10.17 -40.63 -3.68
CA GLN A 531 -10.50 -42.05 -3.63
C GLN A 531 -11.53 -42.29 -2.52
N SER A 532 -12.58 -43.03 -2.85
CA SER A 532 -13.49 -43.63 -1.86
C SER A 532 -12.83 -44.89 -1.31
N ALA A 533 -12.93 -45.12 0.00
CA ALA A 533 -12.30 -46.25 0.66
C ALA A 533 -12.79 -47.62 0.14
N ASP A 534 -14.01 -47.70 -0.41
CA ASP A 534 -14.66 -48.96 -0.77
C ASP A 534 -14.93 -49.15 -2.27
N THR A 535 -14.72 -48.15 -3.11
CA THR A 535 -14.94 -48.24 -4.56
C THR A 535 -13.73 -47.74 -5.33
N GLY A 536 -13.02 -48.68 -5.97
CA GLY A 536 -11.76 -48.43 -6.67
C GLY A 536 -11.76 -47.21 -7.60
N ALA A 537 -10.58 -46.62 -7.73
CA ALA A 537 -10.25 -45.34 -8.37
C ALA A 537 -11.16 -44.87 -9.53
N ALA A 538 -11.76 -43.69 -9.37
CA ALA A 538 -12.13 -42.85 -10.51
C ALA A 538 -10.89 -42.07 -10.98
N THR A 539 -10.54 -42.19 -12.25
CA THR A 539 -9.50 -41.37 -12.89
C THR A 539 -10.24 -40.38 -13.80
N LEU A 540 -10.04 -39.07 -13.60
CA LEU A 540 -10.61 -38.08 -14.52
C LEU A 540 -9.97 -38.27 -15.91
N ASP A 541 -10.77 -38.20 -16.98
CA ASP A 541 -10.30 -38.07 -18.35
C ASP A 541 -10.46 -36.61 -18.80
N ARG A 542 -9.60 -36.19 -19.74
CA ARG A 542 -9.27 -34.83 -20.15
C ARG A 542 -10.36 -34.09 -20.95
N SER A 543 -11.60 -34.54 -20.93
CA SER A 543 -12.67 -33.99 -21.77
C SER A 543 -13.81 -33.42 -20.95
N ASP A 544 -13.66 -32.18 -20.48
CA ASP A 544 -14.56 -31.09 -20.84
C ASP A 544 -14.05 -29.76 -20.26
N ARG A 545 -14.12 -28.72 -21.10
CA ARG A 545 -13.46 -27.41 -20.96
C ARG A 545 -14.15 -26.45 -20.01
#